data_AF-A0A4Q4NKY4-F1
#
_entry.id   AF-A0A4Q4NKY4-F1
#
_cell.length_a   1.000
_cell.length_b   1.000
_cell.length_c   1.000
_cell.angle_alpha   90.00
_cell.angle_beta   90.00
_cell.angle_gamma   90.00
#
_symmetry.space_group_name_H-M   'P 1'
#
loop_
_entity.id
_entity.type
_entity.pdbx_description
1 polymer ?
#
loop_
_entity_poly.entity_id
_entity_poly.type
_entity_poly.pdbx_seq_one_letter_code
_entity_poly.pdbx_strand_id
1 'polypeptide(L)'
;MTSATPKLLPVSTGPRLIVYHQTYHDSNDNYHSLLPLLTNNTGITHVIIAAIHLNDGVGNITLNDHRPDDKRYDQLWGEVNWLQGSGVKVLGMLGGAAKGSFEKLSGEEENFEAYYSPLRDLIRRYSLSGLDLDVEEETTLSTITRLISRLRTDFGPEFVITLAPVATALIPDPNVPAHLRPPRPMLASGPSPNPLHPTLPHLSGFSYPELECSVFGKEISWYNTQFYCGWGDAGRTEWYDAIVAAGWKPEKVVLGVVTNPGNGAGHVNIQKLADNCKKLRQKYGNTGKGFGGVMGWEYFNAGDCEEDLVHVSSLELDNDTVQAGWVKALGRVLRTEEENNTGQRPLQGVTADQIRSMVSNLPTARAAWPDEEIGKLVVLGFSRQEAIAALNATDGNTEMAAGFLFEHYPS
;
A
#
# COMPACT_ATOMS: atom_id res chain seq x y z
N MET A 1 25.37 4.12 -32.17
CA MET A 1 25.05 2.76 -31.70
C MET A 1 23.63 2.81 -31.18
N THR A 2 22.67 2.16 -31.83
CA THR A 2 21.29 2.07 -31.32
C THR A 2 21.32 1.29 -30.02
N SER A 3 21.22 1.98 -28.88
CA SER A 3 21.06 1.32 -27.58
C SER A 3 19.83 0.41 -27.67
N ALA A 4 20.03 -0.91 -27.63
CA ALA A 4 18.94 -1.86 -27.63
C ALA A 4 18.02 -1.57 -26.44
N THR A 5 16.70 -1.58 -26.66
CA THR A 5 15.71 -1.39 -25.60
C THR A 5 15.93 -2.44 -24.51
N PRO A 6 16.07 -2.06 -23.23
CA PRO A 6 16.32 -3.00 -22.16
C PRO A 6 15.19 -4.04 -22.07
N LYS A 7 15.55 -5.31 -21.97
CA LYS A 7 14.58 -6.39 -21.81
C LYS A 7 13.98 -6.33 -20.41
N LEU A 8 12.64 -6.28 -20.36
CA LEU A 8 11.90 -6.26 -19.10
C LEU A 8 11.70 -7.66 -18.54
N LEU A 9 11.68 -7.75 -17.22
CA LEU A 9 11.33 -8.94 -16.45
C LEU A 9 9.90 -9.39 -16.76
N PRO A 10 9.63 -10.71 -16.78
CA PRO A 10 8.28 -11.23 -16.89
C PRO A 10 7.35 -10.60 -15.84
N VAL A 11 6.11 -10.27 -16.21
CA VAL A 11 5.13 -9.63 -15.32
C VAL A 11 4.87 -10.45 -14.05
N SER A 12 5.01 -11.78 -14.11
CA SER A 12 4.87 -12.69 -12.96
C SER A 12 6.03 -12.68 -11.97
N THR A 13 7.12 -11.98 -12.29
CA THR A 13 8.33 -11.90 -11.44
C THR A 13 8.44 -10.52 -10.80
N GLY A 14 8.87 -10.45 -9.54
CA GLY A 14 9.14 -9.19 -8.86
C GLY A 14 10.46 -8.55 -9.32
N PRO A 15 10.76 -7.31 -8.90
CA PRO A 15 9.94 -6.43 -8.08
C PRO A 15 8.67 -5.93 -8.78
N ARG A 16 7.54 -5.84 -8.06
CA ARG A 16 6.28 -5.36 -8.62
C ARG A 16 6.35 -3.85 -8.92
N LEU A 17 5.62 -3.43 -9.94
CA LEU A 17 5.29 -2.04 -10.21
C LEU A 17 3.77 -1.92 -10.28
N ILE A 18 3.19 -1.15 -9.37
CA ILE A 18 1.76 -1.08 -9.12
C ILE A 18 1.34 0.39 -9.15
N VAL A 19 0.16 0.68 -9.72
CA VAL A 19 -0.49 1.98 -9.56
C VAL A 19 -1.93 1.78 -9.10
N TYR A 20 -2.37 2.63 -8.18
CA TYR A 20 -3.79 2.78 -7.87
C TYR A 20 -4.43 3.73 -8.87
N HIS A 21 -5.67 3.46 -9.24
CA HIS A 21 -6.49 4.31 -10.09
C HIS A 21 -7.84 4.52 -9.42
N GLN A 22 -7.98 5.65 -8.74
CA GLN A 22 -9.17 6.05 -8.01
C GLN A 22 -9.86 7.23 -8.70
N THR A 23 -9.11 8.24 -9.10
CA THR A 23 -9.64 9.38 -9.86
C THR A 23 -9.78 8.98 -11.33
N TYR A 24 -10.98 8.54 -11.70
CA TYR A 24 -11.29 8.09 -13.07
C TYR A 24 -11.53 9.22 -14.06
N HIS A 25 -12.12 10.32 -13.59
CA HIS A 25 -12.52 11.44 -14.41
C HIS A 25 -12.07 12.75 -13.77
N ASP A 26 -11.74 13.74 -14.61
CA ASP A 26 -11.48 15.10 -14.15
C ASP A 26 -12.79 15.86 -13.84
N SER A 27 -12.67 17.12 -13.43
CA SER A 27 -13.80 17.99 -13.12
C SER A 27 -14.68 18.34 -14.34
N ASN A 28 -14.21 18.08 -15.55
CA ASN A 28 -14.94 18.26 -16.80
C ASN A 28 -15.51 16.93 -17.34
N ASP A 29 -15.48 15.86 -16.54
CA ASP A 29 -15.93 14.51 -16.89
C ASP A 29 -15.08 13.85 -18.01
N ASN A 30 -13.83 14.29 -18.21
CA ASN A 30 -12.90 13.60 -19.10
C ASN A 30 -12.26 12.42 -18.36
N TYR A 31 -12.30 11.25 -18.99
CA TYR A 31 -11.72 10.03 -18.43
C TYR A 31 -10.18 10.00 -18.51
N HIS A 32 -9.53 9.57 -17.43
CA HIS A 32 -8.08 9.38 -17.33
C HIS A 32 -7.65 7.98 -17.80
N SER A 33 -7.23 7.88 -19.06
CA SER A 33 -6.89 6.60 -19.70
C SER A 33 -5.70 5.87 -19.06
N LEU A 34 -5.87 4.55 -18.87
CA LEU A 34 -4.86 3.58 -18.44
C LEU A 34 -4.01 3.05 -19.60
N LEU A 35 -4.44 3.21 -20.85
CA LEU A 35 -3.71 2.69 -22.02
C LEU A 35 -2.26 3.18 -22.15
N PRO A 36 -1.90 4.42 -21.75
CA PRO A 36 -0.52 4.87 -21.71
C PRO A 36 0.41 3.97 -20.87
N LEU A 37 -0.10 3.23 -19.88
CA LEU A 37 0.69 2.26 -19.14
C LEU A 37 1.22 1.13 -20.04
N LEU A 38 0.46 0.76 -21.07
CA LEU A 38 0.80 -0.30 -22.02
C LEU A 38 1.59 0.25 -23.22
N THR A 39 1.09 1.31 -23.87
CA THR A 39 1.66 1.85 -25.12
C THR A 39 3.09 2.36 -24.93
N ASN A 40 3.43 2.81 -23.72
CA ASN A 40 4.77 3.30 -23.39
C ASN A 40 5.72 2.21 -22.88
N ASN A 41 5.29 0.96 -22.80
CA ASN A 41 6.07 -0.15 -22.24
C ASN A 41 6.65 0.18 -20.85
N THR A 42 5.78 0.63 -19.94
CA THR A 42 6.19 1.14 -18.62
C THR A 42 6.74 0.05 -17.69
N GLY A 43 6.49 -1.22 -17.99
CA GLY A 43 6.81 -2.35 -17.12
C GLY A 43 5.84 -2.54 -15.96
N ILE A 44 4.68 -1.86 -15.99
CA ILE A 44 3.60 -2.04 -15.02
C ILE A 44 3.25 -3.53 -14.87
N THR A 45 3.00 -3.95 -13.63
CA THR A 45 2.63 -5.34 -13.32
C THR A 45 1.21 -5.47 -12.81
N HIS A 46 0.76 -4.48 -12.04
CA HIS A 46 -0.58 -4.47 -11.45
C HIS A 46 -1.19 -3.08 -11.56
N VAL A 47 -2.50 -3.02 -11.76
CA VAL A 47 -3.31 -1.81 -11.61
C VAL A 47 -4.43 -2.12 -10.62
N ILE A 48 -4.66 -1.24 -9.66
CA ILE A 48 -5.67 -1.43 -8.62
C ILE A 48 -6.77 -0.38 -8.80
N ILE A 49 -7.97 -0.84 -9.14
CA ILE A 49 -9.17 -0.02 -9.38
C ILE A 49 -9.82 0.30 -8.04
N ALA A 50 -9.86 1.58 -7.67
CA ALA A 50 -10.23 2.05 -6.34
C ALA A 50 -11.30 3.16 -6.37
N ALA A 51 -12.08 3.41 -5.34
CA ALA A 51 -12.30 2.55 -4.19
C ALA A 51 -13.68 1.90 -4.33
N ILE A 52 -13.76 0.61 -4.02
CA ILE A 52 -15.02 -0.11 -3.89
C ILE A 52 -15.54 0.11 -2.48
N HIS A 53 -16.77 0.58 -2.35
CA HIS A 53 -17.43 0.82 -1.07
C HIS A 53 -18.67 -0.06 -0.91
N LEU A 54 -18.84 -0.59 0.31
CA LEU A 54 -20.05 -1.29 0.73
C LEU A 54 -20.87 -0.32 1.58
N ASN A 55 -21.92 0.23 1.00
CA ASN A 55 -22.74 1.26 1.63
C ASN A 55 -23.94 0.65 2.34
N ASP A 56 -24.67 1.48 3.09
CA ASP A 56 -25.94 1.07 3.69
C ASP A 56 -26.96 0.64 2.64
N GLY A 57 -27.66 -0.45 2.95
CA GLY A 57 -28.62 -1.11 2.07
C GLY A 57 -27.99 -2.26 1.30
N VAL A 58 -28.54 -3.47 1.47
CA VAL A 58 -28.04 -4.68 0.81
C VAL A 58 -27.95 -4.49 -0.70
N GLY A 59 -26.77 -4.77 -1.27
CA GLY A 59 -26.50 -4.60 -2.71
C GLY A 59 -26.10 -3.19 -3.13
N ASN A 60 -26.04 -2.23 -2.20
CA ASN A 60 -25.55 -0.88 -2.44
C ASN A 60 -24.01 -0.84 -2.47
N ILE A 61 -23.44 -1.36 -3.55
CA ILE A 61 -22.01 -1.30 -3.84
C ILE A 61 -21.73 -0.15 -4.81
N THR A 62 -20.73 0.65 -4.50
CA THR A 62 -20.26 1.72 -5.39
C THR A 62 -18.78 1.55 -5.70
N LEU A 63 -18.39 2.04 -6.87
CA LEU A 63 -17.03 2.39 -7.20
C LEU A 63 -16.96 3.92 -7.10
N ASN A 64 -16.22 4.43 -6.12
CA ASN A 64 -16.37 5.80 -5.63
C ASN A 64 -17.85 6.11 -5.36
N ASP A 65 -18.43 7.09 -6.05
CA ASP A 65 -19.80 7.56 -5.81
C ASP A 65 -20.86 6.87 -6.69
N HIS A 66 -20.47 6.03 -7.66
CA HIS A 66 -21.39 5.48 -8.66
C HIS A 66 -21.41 3.97 -8.62
N ARG A 67 -22.46 3.37 -9.16
CA ARG A 67 -22.49 1.91 -9.30
C ARG A 67 -21.37 1.45 -10.23
N PRO A 68 -20.74 0.29 -9.97
CA PRO A 68 -19.71 -0.25 -10.85
C PRO A 68 -20.17 -0.46 -12.30
N ASP A 69 -21.47 -0.69 -12.52
CA ASP A 69 -22.10 -0.86 -13.83
C ASP A 69 -22.70 0.42 -14.44
N ASP A 70 -22.39 1.58 -13.86
CA ASP A 70 -22.73 2.87 -14.44
C ASP A 70 -21.99 3.07 -15.78
N LYS A 71 -22.68 3.63 -16.77
CA LYS A 71 -22.16 3.86 -18.13
C LYS A 71 -20.90 4.71 -18.15
N ARG A 72 -20.70 5.55 -17.13
CA ARG A 72 -19.46 6.34 -17.03
C ARG A 72 -18.20 5.49 -16.90
N TYR A 73 -18.35 4.24 -16.45
CA TYR A 73 -17.24 3.28 -16.35
C TYR A 73 -17.13 2.37 -17.57
N ASP A 74 -17.91 2.57 -18.64
CA ASP A 74 -17.81 1.75 -19.86
C ASP A 74 -16.39 1.81 -20.45
N GLN A 75 -15.78 3.00 -20.50
CA GLN A 75 -14.41 3.15 -20.97
C GLN A 75 -13.40 2.53 -20.00
N LEU A 76 -13.57 2.72 -18.68
CA LEU A 76 -12.74 2.10 -17.66
C LEU A 76 -12.68 0.58 -17.82
N TRP A 77 -13.84 -0.07 -17.88
CA TRP A 77 -13.91 -1.52 -17.99
C TRP A 77 -13.44 -2.02 -19.36
N GLY A 78 -13.63 -1.22 -20.41
CA GLY A 78 -13.02 -1.47 -21.72
C GLY A 78 -11.49 -1.52 -21.65
N GLU A 79 -10.87 -0.55 -20.99
CA GLU A 79 -9.41 -0.51 -20.82
C GLU A 79 -8.88 -1.56 -19.83
N VAL A 80 -9.62 -1.87 -18.77
CA VAL A 80 -9.30 -2.99 -17.85
C VAL A 80 -9.15 -4.30 -18.64
N ASN A 81 -10.04 -4.58 -19.59
CA ASN A 81 -9.92 -5.76 -20.45
C ASN A 81 -8.62 -5.76 -21.28
N TRP A 82 -8.18 -4.59 -21.78
CA TRP A 82 -6.91 -4.46 -22.50
C TRP A 82 -5.70 -4.73 -21.60
N LEU A 83 -5.72 -4.22 -20.37
CA LEU A 83 -4.67 -4.48 -19.38
C LEU A 83 -4.59 -5.97 -19.04
N GLN A 84 -5.72 -6.60 -18.73
CA GLN A 84 -5.82 -8.03 -18.45
C GLN A 84 -5.35 -8.88 -19.63
N GLY A 85 -5.77 -8.54 -20.85
CA GLY A 85 -5.34 -9.20 -22.09
C GLY A 85 -3.84 -9.05 -22.39
N SER A 86 -3.21 -8.01 -21.87
CA SER A 86 -1.76 -7.76 -21.95
C SER A 86 -0.96 -8.45 -20.83
N GLY A 87 -1.65 -9.17 -19.94
CA GLY A 87 -1.04 -9.89 -18.81
C GLY A 87 -0.85 -9.06 -17.54
N VAL A 88 -1.25 -7.78 -17.53
CA VAL A 88 -1.26 -6.95 -16.32
C VAL A 88 -2.36 -7.46 -15.40
N LYS A 89 -2.06 -7.62 -14.12
CA LYS A 89 -3.03 -8.06 -13.12
C LYS A 89 -3.85 -6.85 -12.65
N VAL A 90 -5.15 -6.88 -12.90
CA VAL A 90 -6.06 -5.82 -12.44
C VAL A 90 -6.78 -6.30 -11.18
N LEU A 91 -6.62 -5.57 -10.08
CA LEU A 91 -7.27 -5.81 -8.80
C LEU A 91 -8.34 -4.73 -8.56
N GLY A 92 -9.28 -5.00 -7.66
CA GLY A 92 -10.07 -3.95 -7.02
C GLY A 92 -9.47 -3.57 -5.65
N MET A 93 -9.71 -2.37 -5.17
CA MET A 93 -9.45 -1.97 -3.78
C MET A 93 -10.78 -1.82 -3.03
N LEU A 94 -10.94 -2.52 -1.92
CA LEU A 94 -12.10 -2.41 -1.02
C LEU A 94 -11.76 -1.48 0.16
N GLY A 95 -12.63 -0.53 0.44
CA GLY A 95 -12.51 0.36 1.61
C GLY A 95 -11.77 1.66 1.32
N GLY A 96 -10.63 1.85 1.97
CA GLY A 96 -9.88 3.11 1.99
C GLY A 96 -10.45 4.14 2.98
N ALA A 97 -10.07 5.40 2.81
CA ALA A 97 -10.39 6.49 3.73
C ALA A 97 -11.90 6.67 4.02
N ALA A 98 -12.77 6.32 3.06
CA ALA A 98 -14.21 6.28 3.30
C ALA A 98 -14.59 5.01 4.08
N LYS A 99 -14.76 5.19 5.40
CA LYS A 99 -15.11 4.15 6.36
C LYS A 99 -16.48 3.51 6.10
N GLY A 100 -16.67 2.31 6.60
CA GLY A 100 -17.92 1.57 6.68
C GLY A 100 -17.86 0.18 6.06
N SER A 101 -16.97 -0.04 5.09
CA SER A 101 -16.99 -1.28 4.28
C SER A 101 -16.66 -2.53 5.10
N PHE A 102 -15.67 -2.48 5.99
CA PHE A 102 -15.30 -3.59 6.86
C PHE A 102 -16.25 -3.72 8.06
N GLU A 103 -16.86 -2.62 8.50
CA GLU A 103 -17.98 -2.67 9.44
C GLU A 103 -19.15 -3.48 8.85
N LYS A 104 -19.53 -3.25 7.59
CA LYS A 104 -20.60 -4.02 6.92
C LYS A 104 -20.27 -5.50 6.77
N LEU A 105 -18.98 -5.83 6.67
CA LEU A 105 -18.49 -7.20 6.62
C LEU A 105 -18.25 -7.80 8.01
N SER A 106 -18.57 -7.08 9.08
CA SER A 106 -18.58 -7.60 10.45
C SER A 106 -19.94 -8.23 10.79
N GLY A 107 -20.04 -8.83 11.97
CA GLY A 107 -21.29 -9.43 12.48
C GLY A 107 -21.59 -10.84 11.96
N GLU A 108 -22.84 -11.25 12.10
CA GLU A 108 -23.32 -12.61 11.82
C GLU A 108 -23.22 -13.00 10.33
N GLU A 109 -23.27 -14.31 10.07
CA GLU A 109 -23.10 -14.87 8.72
C GLU A 109 -24.10 -14.32 7.70
N GLU A 110 -25.38 -14.17 8.08
CA GLU A 110 -26.41 -13.61 7.20
C GLU A 110 -26.09 -12.18 6.73
N ASN A 111 -25.59 -11.33 7.64
CA ASN A 111 -25.19 -9.97 7.33
C ASN A 111 -23.95 -9.96 6.44
N PHE A 112 -22.96 -10.77 6.78
CA PHE A 112 -21.75 -10.92 5.98
C PHE A 112 -22.08 -11.34 4.54
N GLU A 113 -22.92 -12.36 4.33
CA GLU A 113 -23.30 -12.83 3.00
C GLU A 113 -24.05 -11.77 2.18
N ALA A 114 -24.89 -10.96 2.83
CA ALA A 114 -25.64 -9.90 2.19
C ALA A 114 -24.74 -8.80 1.59
N TYR A 115 -23.62 -8.49 2.24
CA TYR A 115 -22.64 -7.50 1.76
C TYR A 115 -21.52 -8.13 0.91
N TYR A 116 -21.13 -9.37 1.21
CA TYR A 116 -20.09 -10.09 0.47
C TYR A 116 -20.55 -10.55 -0.92
N SER A 117 -21.79 -11.02 -1.06
CA SER A 117 -22.27 -11.55 -2.35
C SER A 117 -22.22 -10.52 -3.49
N PRO A 118 -22.67 -9.25 -3.31
CA PRO A 118 -22.50 -8.20 -4.33
C PRO A 118 -21.04 -7.92 -4.68
N LEU A 119 -20.14 -7.90 -3.68
CA LEU A 119 -18.70 -7.74 -3.90
C LEU A 119 -18.13 -8.89 -4.73
N ARG A 120 -18.47 -10.14 -4.38
CA ARG A 120 -18.07 -11.33 -5.13
C ARG A 120 -18.55 -11.27 -6.58
N ASP A 121 -19.79 -10.85 -6.79
CA ASP A 121 -20.37 -10.78 -8.13
C ASP A 121 -19.74 -9.65 -8.97
N LEU A 122 -19.35 -8.53 -8.36
CA LEU A 122 -18.52 -7.49 -9.00
C LEU A 122 -17.18 -8.07 -9.45
N ILE A 123 -16.45 -8.75 -8.55
CA ILE A 123 -15.14 -9.36 -8.85
C ILE A 123 -15.26 -10.32 -10.05
N ARG A 124 -16.32 -11.15 -10.07
CA ARG A 124 -16.59 -12.07 -11.18
C ARG A 124 -16.94 -11.34 -12.48
N ARG A 125 -17.80 -10.33 -12.42
CA ARG A 125 -18.27 -9.57 -13.60
C ARG A 125 -17.11 -8.95 -14.37
N TYR A 126 -16.14 -8.38 -13.67
CA TYR A 126 -15.00 -7.69 -14.27
C TYR A 126 -13.71 -8.52 -14.28
N SER A 127 -13.81 -9.82 -13.97
CA SER A 127 -12.69 -10.78 -13.97
C SER A 127 -11.47 -10.26 -13.21
N LEU A 128 -11.69 -9.58 -12.07
CA LEU A 128 -10.60 -9.01 -11.29
C LEU A 128 -9.69 -10.14 -10.82
N SER A 129 -8.38 -9.94 -10.98
CA SER A 129 -7.34 -10.92 -10.61
C SER A 129 -7.15 -11.03 -9.10
N GLY A 130 -7.71 -10.09 -8.34
CA GLY A 130 -7.54 -10.01 -6.90
C GLY A 130 -8.30 -8.85 -6.27
N LEU A 131 -8.17 -8.76 -4.95
CA LEU A 131 -8.72 -7.68 -4.14
C LEU A 131 -7.66 -7.21 -3.14
N ASP A 132 -7.46 -5.90 -3.11
CA ASP A 132 -6.71 -5.19 -2.08
C ASP A 132 -7.67 -4.77 -0.96
N LEU A 133 -7.39 -5.17 0.28
CA LEU A 133 -8.17 -4.82 1.45
C LEU A 133 -7.51 -3.63 2.13
N ASP A 134 -7.95 -2.43 1.79
CA ASP A 134 -7.42 -1.18 2.33
C ASP A 134 -8.20 -0.78 3.59
N VAL A 135 -7.78 -1.34 4.73
CA VAL A 135 -8.48 -1.25 6.01
C VAL A 135 -8.07 0.01 6.78
N GLU A 136 -8.77 1.11 6.54
CA GLU A 136 -8.56 2.41 7.21
C GLU A 136 -9.61 2.71 8.30
N GLU A 137 -10.17 1.66 8.88
CA GLU A 137 -11.07 1.70 10.03
C GLU A 137 -10.76 0.58 11.01
N GLU A 138 -11.05 0.80 12.29
CA GLU A 138 -10.84 -0.23 13.30
C GLU A 138 -11.74 -1.44 13.04
N THR A 139 -11.13 -2.61 12.89
CA THR A 139 -11.85 -3.86 12.72
C THR A 139 -11.13 -5.01 13.44
N THR A 140 -11.82 -6.14 13.56
CA THR A 140 -11.29 -7.31 14.25
C THR A 140 -10.50 -8.20 13.30
N LEU A 141 -9.54 -8.94 13.85
CA LEU A 141 -8.80 -9.96 13.10
C LEU A 141 -9.75 -11.04 12.54
N SER A 142 -10.83 -11.37 13.26
CA SER A 142 -11.82 -12.35 12.82
C SER A 142 -12.58 -11.90 11.57
N THR A 143 -12.93 -10.62 11.46
CA THR A 143 -13.57 -10.05 10.26
C THR A 143 -12.67 -10.19 9.04
N ILE A 144 -11.41 -9.80 9.16
CA ILE A 144 -10.45 -9.84 8.05
C ILE A 144 -10.09 -11.27 7.66
N THR A 145 -9.83 -12.15 8.63
CA THR A 145 -9.52 -13.56 8.35
C THR A 145 -10.72 -14.30 7.73
N ARG A 146 -11.96 -13.98 8.15
CA ARG A 146 -13.18 -14.47 7.49
C ARG A 146 -13.22 -14.04 6.02
N LEU A 147 -12.99 -12.76 5.73
CA LEU A 147 -12.99 -12.25 4.36
C LEU A 147 -11.91 -12.90 3.50
N ILE A 148 -10.67 -13.01 4.01
CA ILE A 148 -9.57 -13.69 3.31
C ILE A 148 -9.92 -15.15 3.01
N SER A 149 -10.42 -15.88 4.00
CA SER A 149 -10.86 -17.27 3.86
C SER A 149 -11.92 -17.40 2.77
N ARG A 150 -12.90 -16.48 2.77
CA ARG A 150 -14.01 -16.51 1.82
C ARG A 150 -13.58 -16.17 0.40
N LEU A 151 -12.75 -15.14 0.21
CA LEU A 151 -12.14 -14.82 -1.09
C LEU A 151 -11.34 -16.01 -1.63
N ARG A 152 -10.50 -16.63 -0.79
CA ARG A 152 -9.71 -17.79 -1.21
C ARG A 152 -10.59 -18.98 -1.62
N THR A 153 -11.68 -19.23 -0.89
CA THR A 153 -12.65 -20.30 -1.19
C THR A 153 -13.36 -20.06 -2.52
N ASP A 154 -13.81 -18.83 -2.77
CA ASP A 154 -14.66 -18.52 -3.93
C ASP A 154 -13.87 -18.29 -5.23
N PHE A 155 -12.59 -17.89 -5.14
CA PHE A 155 -11.76 -17.52 -6.29
C PHE A 155 -10.51 -18.40 -6.49
N GLY A 156 -10.22 -19.32 -5.57
CA GLY A 156 -9.11 -20.27 -5.69
C GLY A 156 -7.72 -19.66 -5.40
N PRO A 157 -6.64 -20.47 -5.49
CA PRO A 157 -5.30 -20.11 -5.00
C PRO A 157 -4.58 -19.02 -5.82
N GLU A 158 -4.98 -18.81 -7.07
CA GLU A 158 -4.36 -17.80 -7.95
C GLU A 158 -4.94 -16.39 -7.73
N PHE A 159 -6.04 -16.27 -6.98
CA PHE A 159 -6.63 -14.97 -6.67
C PHE A 159 -5.68 -14.18 -5.76
N VAL A 160 -5.34 -12.97 -6.17
CA VAL A 160 -4.40 -12.12 -5.44
C VAL A 160 -5.15 -11.45 -4.29
N ILE A 161 -4.66 -11.63 -3.06
CA ILE A 161 -5.20 -10.96 -1.88
C ILE A 161 -4.07 -10.12 -1.31
N THR A 162 -4.29 -8.81 -1.19
CA THR A 162 -3.35 -7.85 -0.62
C THR A 162 -4.04 -7.03 0.45
N LEU A 163 -3.24 -6.37 1.29
CA LEU A 163 -3.72 -5.36 2.22
C LEU A 163 -2.83 -4.12 2.07
N ALA A 164 -3.33 -2.95 2.48
CA ALA A 164 -2.58 -1.69 2.39
C ALA A 164 -2.25 -1.08 3.78
N PRO A 165 -1.48 -1.77 4.65
CA PRO A 165 -1.13 -1.22 5.95
C PRO A 165 -0.32 0.07 5.84
N VAL A 166 -0.60 1.03 6.69
CA VAL A 166 0.35 2.10 7.00
C VAL A 166 1.66 1.53 7.55
N ALA A 167 2.83 2.11 7.21
CA ALA A 167 4.13 1.50 7.52
C ALA A 167 4.39 1.26 9.02
N THR A 168 3.85 2.11 9.89
CA THR A 168 3.88 1.92 11.35
C THR A 168 3.23 0.60 11.81
N ALA A 169 2.20 0.11 11.11
CA ALA A 169 1.52 -1.15 11.43
C ALA A 169 2.41 -2.38 11.29
N LEU A 170 3.56 -2.24 10.62
CA LEU A 170 4.54 -3.32 10.42
C LEU A 170 5.77 -3.18 11.32
N ILE A 171 5.83 -2.12 12.14
CA ILE A 171 6.97 -1.79 12.99
C ILE A 171 6.64 -2.06 14.46
N PRO A 172 7.43 -2.88 15.18
CA PRO A 172 7.21 -3.12 16.59
C PRO A 172 7.44 -1.85 17.42
N ASP A 173 6.59 -1.62 18.42
CA ASP A 173 6.69 -0.47 19.31
C ASP A 173 8.01 -0.51 20.12
N PRO A 174 8.92 0.46 19.95
CA PRO A 174 10.19 0.47 20.68
C PRO A 174 10.03 0.82 22.16
N ASN A 175 8.86 1.25 22.61
CA ASN A 175 8.65 1.79 23.96
C ASN A 175 8.08 0.78 24.96
N VAL A 176 7.77 -0.45 24.53
CA VAL A 176 7.30 -1.51 25.45
C VAL A 176 8.32 -1.74 26.58
N PRO A 177 7.93 -1.60 27.86
CA PRO A 177 8.82 -1.83 29.00
C PRO A 177 9.44 -3.22 29.00
N ALA A 178 10.71 -3.34 29.40
CA ALA A 178 11.46 -4.60 29.30
C ALA A 178 10.76 -5.83 29.90
N HIS A 179 10.05 -5.64 31.02
CA HIS A 179 9.33 -6.70 31.73
C HIS A 179 7.98 -7.07 31.11
N LEU A 180 7.45 -6.26 30.17
CA LEU A 180 6.21 -6.51 29.43
C LEU A 180 6.47 -6.99 28.00
N ARG A 181 7.73 -7.04 27.57
CA ARG A 181 8.07 -7.45 26.21
C ARG A 181 7.76 -8.93 26.03
N PRO A 182 6.93 -9.29 25.04
CA PRO A 182 6.69 -10.69 24.76
C PRO A 182 7.97 -11.35 24.26
N PRO A 183 8.20 -12.64 24.60
CA PRO A 183 9.31 -13.38 24.02
C PRO A 183 9.18 -13.41 22.50
N ARG A 184 10.30 -13.34 21.79
CA ARG A 184 10.29 -13.56 20.34
C ARG A 184 10.11 -15.07 20.10
N PRO A 185 9.06 -15.51 19.40
CA PRO A 185 8.91 -16.92 19.06
C PRO A 185 10.13 -17.37 18.25
N MET A 186 10.86 -18.38 18.72
CA MET A 186 11.89 -19.03 17.93
C MET A 186 11.21 -20.05 17.02
N LEU A 187 10.76 -19.61 15.84
CA LEU A 187 10.18 -20.50 14.85
C LEU A 187 11.28 -21.20 14.05
N ALA A 188 11.11 -22.50 13.81
CA ALA A 188 12.01 -23.30 12.96
C ALA A 188 12.03 -22.82 11.50
N SER A 189 11.05 -22.02 11.08
CA SER A 189 10.81 -21.57 9.70
C SER A 189 11.52 -20.26 9.29
N GLY A 190 12.40 -19.72 10.13
CA GLY A 190 13.12 -18.47 9.84
C GLY A 190 12.47 -17.22 10.45
N PRO A 191 12.92 -16.01 10.07
CA PRO A 191 12.42 -14.77 10.65
C PRO A 191 10.95 -14.53 10.26
N SER A 192 10.12 -14.24 11.27
CA SER A 192 8.76 -13.73 11.13
C SER A 192 8.63 -12.48 12.03
N PRO A 193 7.67 -11.59 11.75
CA PRO A 193 7.27 -10.60 12.75
C PRO A 193 6.79 -11.29 14.02
N ASN A 194 6.90 -10.61 15.18
CA ASN A 194 6.44 -11.17 16.45
C ASN A 194 4.93 -10.89 16.61
N PRO A 195 4.05 -11.91 16.57
CA PRO A 195 2.60 -11.71 16.60
C PRO A 195 2.08 -11.17 17.94
N LEU A 196 2.86 -11.34 19.02
CA LEU A 196 2.49 -10.89 20.36
C LEU A 196 2.99 -9.48 20.66
N HIS A 197 3.91 -8.95 19.85
CA HIS A 197 4.52 -7.65 20.11
C HIS A 197 3.65 -6.55 19.48
N PRO A 198 3.19 -5.56 20.27
CA PRO A 198 2.42 -4.46 19.70
C PRO A 198 3.28 -3.68 18.71
N THR A 199 2.62 -3.11 17.71
CA THR A 199 3.23 -2.24 16.71
C THR A 199 3.03 -0.78 17.07
N LEU A 200 3.65 0.12 16.31
CA LEU A 200 3.31 1.53 16.37
C LEU A 200 1.83 1.76 15.95
N PRO A 201 1.22 2.89 16.34
CA PRO A 201 -0.17 3.21 16.01
C PRO A 201 -0.47 3.09 14.50
N HIS A 202 -1.68 2.65 14.16
CA HIS A 202 -2.13 2.43 12.79
C HIS A 202 -3.67 2.47 12.68
N LEU A 203 -4.19 2.31 11.47
CA LEU A 203 -5.61 2.55 11.15
C LEU A 203 -6.55 1.34 11.34
N SER A 204 -6.04 0.12 11.22
CA SER A 204 -6.89 -1.06 10.99
C SER A 204 -7.44 -1.79 12.23
N GLY A 205 -7.06 -1.40 13.45
CA GLY A 205 -7.47 -2.04 14.70
C GLY A 205 -6.82 -3.41 15.02
N PHE A 206 -6.74 -4.33 14.06
CA PHE A 206 -6.12 -5.66 14.27
C PHE A 206 -4.58 -5.66 14.09
N SER A 207 -3.91 -6.67 14.66
CA SER A 207 -2.46 -6.86 14.53
C SER A 207 -2.08 -7.50 13.19
N TYR A 208 -1.33 -6.76 12.35
CA TYR A 208 -0.73 -7.30 11.12
C TYR A 208 0.29 -8.41 11.38
N PRO A 209 1.20 -8.31 12.38
CA PRO A 209 2.05 -9.43 12.77
C PRO A 209 1.28 -10.71 13.12
N GLU A 210 0.15 -10.59 13.83
CA GLU A 210 -0.72 -11.72 14.17
C GLU A 210 -1.37 -12.30 12.91
N LEU A 211 -1.89 -11.46 12.02
CA LEU A 211 -2.45 -11.88 10.73
C LEU A 211 -1.41 -12.64 9.89
N GLU A 212 -0.19 -12.11 9.74
CA GLU A 212 0.88 -12.74 8.96
C GLU A 212 1.29 -14.10 9.51
N CYS A 213 1.30 -14.25 10.84
CA CYS A 213 1.66 -15.50 11.50
C CYS A 213 0.50 -16.51 11.57
N SER A 214 -0.72 -16.10 11.23
CA SER A 214 -1.89 -16.97 11.19
C SER A 214 -1.89 -17.89 9.95
N VAL A 215 -2.79 -18.88 9.95
CA VAL A 215 -3.03 -19.72 8.76
C VAL A 215 -3.61 -18.93 7.57
N PHE A 216 -4.08 -17.69 7.76
CA PHE A 216 -4.58 -16.84 6.70
C PHE A 216 -3.47 -15.94 6.12
N GLY A 217 -2.39 -15.70 6.88
CA GLY A 217 -1.24 -14.90 6.43
C GLY A 217 -0.53 -15.49 5.20
N LYS A 218 -0.56 -16.83 5.04
CA LYS A 218 -0.06 -17.52 3.84
C LYS A 218 -0.89 -17.26 2.59
N GLU A 219 -2.16 -16.87 2.75
CA GLU A 219 -3.07 -16.56 1.64
C GLU A 219 -2.86 -15.13 1.13
N ILE A 220 -2.18 -14.28 1.90
CA ILE A 220 -1.84 -12.89 1.54
C ILE A 220 -0.61 -12.89 0.65
N SER A 221 -0.76 -12.28 -0.53
CA SER A 221 0.28 -12.24 -1.55
C SER A 221 1.38 -11.23 -1.21
N TRP A 222 1.01 -10.02 -0.76
CA TRP A 222 1.89 -8.98 -0.23
C TRP A 222 1.07 -7.88 0.48
N TYR A 223 1.79 -6.89 1.02
CA TYR A 223 1.27 -5.70 1.67
C TYR A 223 1.69 -4.46 0.86
N ASN A 224 0.72 -3.64 0.44
CA ASN A 224 0.90 -2.34 -0.20
C ASN A 224 1.18 -1.30 0.89
N THR A 225 2.38 -1.35 1.47
CA THR A 225 2.68 -0.62 2.71
C THR A 225 2.82 0.88 2.47
N GLN A 226 2.05 1.71 3.17
CA GLN A 226 1.99 3.16 2.95
C GLN A 226 3.14 3.90 3.69
N PHE A 227 4.12 4.45 2.97
CA PHE A 227 5.25 5.23 3.51
C PHE A 227 5.08 6.74 3.32
N TYR A 228 3.87 7.24 3.60
CA TYR A 228 3.49 8.65 3.41
C TYR A 228 2.48 9.08 4.49
N CYS A 229 2.00 10.32 4.43
CA CYS A 229 1.01 10.89 5.35
C CYS A 229 1.37 10.77 6.85
N GLY A 230 2.67 10.80 7.17
CA GLY A 230 3.17 10.70 8.55
C GLY A 230 3.34 9.27 9.07
N TRP A 231 3.00 8.25 8.26
CA TRP A 231 3.07 6.85 8.65
C TRP A 231 4.37 6.14 8.28
N GLY A 232 5.20 6.76 7.44
CA GLY A 232 6.52 6.27 7.07
C GLY A 232 7.24 7.25 6.15
N ASP A 233 8.48 6.91 5.80
CA ASP A 233 9.29 7.69 4.86
C ASP A 233 9.90 6.78 3.79
N ALA A 234 9.57 7.04 2.52
CA ALA A 234 10.23 6.44 1.35
C ALA A 234 11.43 7.26 0.86
N GLY A 235 11.69 8.42 1.48
CA GLY A 235 12.79 9.31 1.13
C GLY A 235 14.16 8.70 1.42
N ARG A 236 14.24 7.66 2.24
CA ARG A 236 15.43 6.85 2.50
C ARG A 236 15.04 5.36 2.69
N THR A 237 16.01 4.47 2.90
CA THR A 237 15.74 3.01 3.00
C THR A 237 15.45 2.51 4.41
N GLU A 238 15.67 3.33 5.43
CA GLU A 238 15.72 2.94 6.84
C GLU A 238 14.38 2.40 7.34
N TRP A 239 13.25 2.97 6.91
CA TRP A 239 11.92 2.47 7.26
C TRP A 239 11.69 1.07 6.70
N TYR A 240 12.02 0.85 5.43
CA TYR A 240 11.93 -0.47 4.80
C TYR A 240 12.86 -1.48 5.49
N ASP A 241 14.08 -1.05 5.82
CA ASP A 241 15.07 -1.87 6.51
C ASP A 241 14.61 -2.27 7.93
N ALA A 242 13.94 -1.37 8.66
CA ALA A 242 13.38 -1.65 9.97
C ALA A 242 12.23 -2.67 9.89
N ILE A 243 11.36 -2.56 8.89
CA ILE A 243 10.28 -3.53 8.64
C ILE A 243 10.88 -4.92 8.35
N VAL A 244 11.85 -5.01 7.44
CA VAL A 244 12.48 -6.31 7.15
C VAL A 244 13.22 -6.86 8.38
N ALA A 245 13.92 -6.02 9.14
CA ALA A 245 14.60 -6.42 10.38
C ALA A 245 13.62 -6.92 11.46
N ALA A 246 12.40 -6.39 11.50
CA ALA A 246 11.33 -6.87 12.38
C ALA A 246 10.88 -8.31 12.04
N GLY A 247 11.20 -8.80 10.83
CA GLY A 247 10.98 -10.18 10.40
C GLY A 247 10.04 -10.32 9.21
N TRP A 248 9.63 -9.21 8.59
CA TRP A 248 8.83 -9.25 7.37
C TRP A 248 9.67 -9.66 6.16
N LYS A 249 9.12 -10.52 5.31
CA LYS A 249 9.79 -10.94 4.07
C LYS A 249 9.80 -9.78 3.07
N PRO A 250 10.96 -9.39 2.49
CA PRO A 250 11.04 -8.28 1.53
C PRO A 250 10.07 -8.44 0.36
N GLU A 251 9.86 -9.67 -0.13
CA GLU A 251 8.97 -9.91 -1.25
C GLU A 251 7.48 -9.68 -0.96
N LYS A 252 7.11 -9.61 0.33
CA LYS A 252 5.76 -9.29 0.81
C LYS A 252 5.59 -7.82 1.17
N VAL A 253 6.63 -7.00 1.17
CA VAL A 253 6.54 -5.57 1.49
C VAL A 253 6.75 -4.76 0.22
N VAL A 254 5.68 -4.15 -0.28
CA VAL A 254 5.72 -3.20 -1.39
C VAL A 254 5.85 -1.78 -0.82
N LEU A 255 6.82 -1.02 -1.34
CA LEU A 255 7.07 0.37 -0.93
C LEU A 255 6.01 1.28 -1.54
N GLY A 256 5.01 1.67 -0.75
CA GLY A 256 3.96 2.58 -1.16
C GLY A 256 4.33 4.05 -1.02
N VAL A 257 4.11 4.80 -2.09
CA VAL A 257 4.39 6.24 -2.18
C VAL A 257 3.21 7.00 -2.74
N VAL A 258 3.12 8.29 -2.41
CA VAL A 258 2.28 9.21 -3.20
C VAL A 258 3.02 9.61 -4.48
N THR A 259 2.32 9.62 -5.61
CA THR A 259 2.88 9.91 -6.95
C THR A 259 2.95 11.40 -7.27
N ASN A 260 2.22 12.21 -6.50
CA ASN A 260 2.13 13.65 -6.60
C ASN A 260 2.02 14.23 -5.18
N PRO A 261 2.67 15.36 -4.85
CA PRO A 261 2.51 16.01 -3.55
C PRO A 261 1.06 16.40 -3.21
N GLY A 262 0.20 16.58 -4.22
CA GLY A 262 -1.23 16.82 -4.03
C GLY A 262 -2.02 15.61 -3.50
N ASN A 263 -1.48 14.39 -3.60
CA ASN A 263 -2.17 13.17 -3.16
C ASN A 263 -1.92 12.85 -1.68
N GLY A 264 -1.01 13.57 -1.02
CA GLY A 264 -0.70 13.38 0.39
C GLY A 264 0.70 13.87 0.77
N ALA A 265 0.91 14.05 2.07
CA ALA A 265 2.21 14.48 2.58
C ALA A 265 3.27 13.38 2.45
N GLY A 266 4.54 13.79 2.36
CA GLY A 266 5.66 12.84 2.26
C GLY A 266 5.99 12.37 0.85
N HIS A 267 5.57 13.12 -0.18
CA HIS A 267 6.05 12.90 -1.56
C HIS A 267 7.58 12.89 -1.63
N VAL A 268 8.08 11.95 -2.42
CA VAL A 268 9.48 11.75 -2.73
C VAL A 268 9.61 11.89 -4.24
N ASN A 269 10.40 12.85 -4.69
CA ASN A 269 10.60 13.04 -6.13
C ASN A 269 11.15 11.77 -6.80
N ILE A 270 10.78 11.61 -8.07
CA ILE A 270 11.00 10.40 -8.86
C ILE A 270 12.48 10.02 -8.95
N GLN A 271 13.39 11.00 -9.03
CA GLN A 271 14.83 10.75 -9.05
C GLN A 271 15.29 10.04 -7.77
N LYS A 272 14.95 10.62 -6.62
CA LYS A 272 15.34 10.09 -5.32
C LYS A 272 14.66 8.75 -5.04
N LEU A 273 13.39 8.60 -5.44
CA LEU A 273 12.66 7.35 -5.32
C LEU A 273 13.31 6.24 -6.16
N ALA A 274 13.67 6.53 -7.42
CA ALA A 274 14.36 5.60 -8.31
C ALA A 274 15.70 5.13 -7.70
N ASP A 275 16.49 6.05 -7.15
CA ASP A 275 17.75 5.73 -6.46
C ASP A 275 17.55 4.83 -5.25
N ASN A 276 16.53 5.09 -4.43
CA ASN A 276 16.21 4.26 -3.28
C ASN A 276 15.70 2.87 -3.68
N CYS A 277 14.87 2.79 -4.72
CA CYS A 277 14.42 1.52 -5.30
C CYS A 277 15.58 0.67 -5.80
N LYS A 278 16.57 1.30 -6.45
CA LYS A 278 17.80 0.62 -6.88
C LYS A 278 18.56 0.05 -5.69
N LYS A 279 18.75 0.83 -4.61
CA LYS A 279 19.41 0.38 -3.39
C LYS A 279 18.68 -0.80 -2.75
N LEU A 280 17.35 -0.74 -2.63
CA LEU A 280 16.53 -1.82 -2.06
C LEU A 280 16.57 -3.08 -2.91
N ARG A 281 16.42 -2.95 -4.24
CA ARG A 281 16.52 -4.06 -5.18
C ARG A 281 17.88 -4.76 -5.09
N GLN A 282 18.97 -3.99 -5.00
CA GLN A 282 20.33 -4.52 -4.82
C GLN A 282 20.51 -5.20 -3.46
N LYS A 283 20.08 -4.56 -2.39
CA LYS A 283 20.24 -5.04 -1.01
C LYS A 283 19.50 -6.36 -0.79
N TYR A 284 18.25 -6.43 -1.23
CA TYR A 284 17.39 -7.59 -0.97
C TYR A 284 17.43 -8.65 -2.07
N GLY A 285 18.14 -8.44 -3.19
CA GLY A 285 18.13 -9.35 -4.34
C GLY A 285 18.48 -10.82 -4.05
N ASN A 286 19.23 -11.09 -2.96
CA ASN A 286 19.58 -12.44 -2.51
C ASN A 286 18.83 -12.88 -1.22
N THR A 287 17.74 -12.20 -0.86
CA THR A 287 16.93 -12.48 0.34
C THR A 287 15.50 -12.80 -0.06
N GLY A 288 15.04 -14.02 0.25
CA GLY A 288 13.71 -14.48 -0.15
C GLY A 288 13.54 -14.42 -1.67
N LYS A 289 12.48 -13.77 -2.14
CA LYS A 289 12.25 -13.48 -3.57
C LYS A 289 12.64 -12.05 -3.97
N GLY A 290 13.39 -11.35 -3.12
CA GLY A 290 13.86 -9.99 -3.38
C GLY A 290 12.90 -8.90 -2.95
N PHE A 291 13.27 -7.66 -3.28
CA PHE A 291 12.46 -6.46 -3.00
C PHE A 291 11.04 -6.59 -3.59
N GLY A 292 10.01 -6.36 -2.77
CA GLY A 292 8.61 -6.59 -3.13
C GLY A 292 8.09 -5.73 -4.27
N GLY A 293 8.62 -4.52 -4.44
CA GLY A 293 8.23 -3.57 -5.49
C GLY A 293 7.81 -2.21 -4.95
N VAL A 294 7.18 -1.43 -5.83
CA VAL A 294 6.61 -0.11 -5.53
C VAL A 294 5.15 -0.08 -5.92
N MET A 295 4.33 0.59 -5.10
CA MET A 295 2.99 1.04 -5.50
C MET A 295 2.92 2.57 -5.45
N GLY A 296 2.18 3.17 -6.37
CA GLY A 296 1.93 4.61 -6.42
C GLY A 296 0.46 4.98 -6.19
N TRP A 297 0.22 5.85 -5.21
CA TRP A 297 -1.06 6.53 -4.93
C TRP A 297 -1.05 7.97 -5.46
N GLU A 298 -1.71 8.31 -6.56
CA GLU A 298 -2.38 7.45 -7.53
C GLU A 298 -2.05 7.87 -8.98
N TYR A 299 -2.61 7.20 -9.98
CA TYR A 299 -2.12 7.29 -11.36
C TYR A 299 -2.39 8.63 -12.07
N PHE A 300 -3.58 9.24 -11.91
CA PHE A 300 -4.07 10.27 -12.84
C PHE A 300 -3.20 11.54 -12.93
N ASN A 301 -2.50 11.90 -11.84
CA ASN A 301 -1.62 13.05 -11.75
C ASN A 301 -0.17 12.66 -11.40
N ALA A 302 0.20 11.39 -11.60
CA ALA A 302 1.51 10.89 -11.26
C ALA A 302 2.63 11.66 -11.97
N GLY A 303 3.56 12.22 -11.21
CA GLY A 303 4.67 13.01 -11.74
C GLY A 303 4.30 14.40 -12.25
N ASP A 304 3.05 14.83 -12.12
CA ASP A 304 2.61 16.20 -12.48
C ASP A 304 3.00 17.21 -11.40
N CYS A 305 4.32 17.36 -11.20
CA CYS A 305 4.92 18.36 -10.34
C CYS A 305 6.30 18.76 -10.91
N GLU A 306 6.74 19.98 -10.63
CA GLU A 306 7.91 20.60 -11.30
C GLU A 306 9.17 19.72 -11.22
N GLU A 307 9.52 19.22 -10.04
CA GLU A 307 10.72 18.38 -9.85
C GLU A 307 10.67 17.09 -10.68
N ASP A 308 9.51 16.41 -10.71
CA ASP A 308 9.35 15.15 -11.42
C ASP A 308 9.32 15.37 -12.94
N LEU A 309 8.66 16.44 -13.41
CA LEU A 309 8.63 16.83 -14.82
C LEU A 309 10.03 17.11 -15.36
N VAL A 310 10.83 17.87 -14.61
CA VAL A 310 12.22 18.19 -14.99
C VAL A 310 13.06 16.92 -15.07
N HIS A 311 12.95 16.03 -14.07
CA HIS A 311 13.74 14.80 -14.08
C HIS A 311 13.30 13.85 -15.20
N VAL A 312 12.01 13.56 -15.34
CA VAL A 312 11.49 12.64 -16.37
C VAL A 312 11.86 13.11 -17.77
N SER A 313 11.76 14.41 -18.05
CA SER A 313 12.15 14.99 -19.34
C SER A 313 13.64 14.79 -19.67
N SER A 314 14.49 14.69 -18.64
CA SER A 314 15.92 14.43 -18.81
C SER A 314 16.28 12.97 -19.14
N LEU A 315 15.33 12.03 -18.97
CA LEU A 315 15.58 10.59 -19.11
C LEU A 315 15.35 10.03 -20.52
N GLU A 316 14.90 10.86 -21.47
CA GLU A 316 14.60 10.49 -22.87
C GLU A 316 13.74 9.21 -22.94
N LEU A 317 12.61 9.19 -22.23
CA LEU A 317 11.78 7.99 -22.09
C LEU A 317 10.82 7.75 -23.26
N ASP A 318 10.69 8.67 -24.20
CA ASP A 318 9.69 8.63 -25.29
C ASP A 318 8.27 8.31 -24.76
N ASN A 319 7.88 8.96 -23.65
CA ASN A 319 6.54 8.84 -23.09
C ASN A 319 5.59 9.88 -23.68
N ASP A 320 4.35 9.48 -23.99
CA ASP A 320 3.31 10.36 -24.52
C ASP A 320 2.54 11.13 -23.43
N THR A 321 2.53 10.64 -22.20
CA THR A 321 1.91 11.30 -21.04
C THR A 321 2.87 11.43 -19.85
N VAL A 322 2.64 12.42 -18.99
CA VAL A 322 3.43 12.66 -17.77
C VAL A 322 3.36 11.44 -16.84
N GLN A 323 2.16 10.90 -16.67
CA GLN A 323 1.85 9.75 -15.82
C GLN A 323 2.60 8.51 -16.28
N ALA A 324 2.59 8.22 -17.59
CA ALA A 324 3.35 7.11 -18.14
C ALA A 324 4.87 7.32 -17.99
N GLY A 325 5.34 8.57 -18.08
CA GLY A 325 6.73 8.94 -17.81
C GLY A 325 7.18 8.60 -16.39
N TRP A 326 6.37 8.96 -15.38
CA TRP A 326 6.65 8.62 -13.98
C TRP A 326 6.73 7.10 -13.76
N VAL A 327 5.75 6.34 -14.29
CA VAL A 327 5.74 4.87 -14.15
C VAL A 327 6.91 4.24 -14.91
N LYS A 328 7.22 4.72 -16.13
CA LYS A 328 8.34 4.21 -16.94
C LYS A 328 9.70 4.49 -16.32
N ALA A 329 9.87 5.62 -15.63
CA ALA A 329 11.08 5.94 -14.89
C ALA A 329 11.37 4.89 -13.80
N LEU A 330 10.35 4.53 -12.99
CA LEU A 330 10.48 3.41 -12.04
C LEU A 330 10.62 2.07 -12.73
N GLY A 331 9.92 1.85 -13.84
CA GLY A 331 10.00 0.66 -14.67
C GLY A 331 11.43 0.33 -15.08
N ARG A 332 12.22 1.33 -15.51
CA ARG A 332 13.63 1.14 -15.86
C ARG A 332 14.46 0.59 -14.70
N VAL A 333 14.16 0.98 -13.47
CA VAL A 333 14.89 0.55 -12.27
C VAL A 333 14.40 -0.80 -11.74
N LEU A 334 13.09 -1.01 -11.72
CA LEU A 334 12.48 -2.18 -11.09
C LEU A 334 12.38 -3.36 -12.04
N ARG A 335 12.19 -3.10 -13.34
CA ARG A 335 11.72 -4.10 -14.30
C ARG A 335 12.76 -4.48 -15.34
N THR A 336 13.87 -3.78 -15.45
CA THR A 336 14.97 -4.20 -16.37
C THR A 336 15.67 -5.44 -15.82
N GLU A 337 15.92 -6.45 -16.66
CA GLU A 337 16.76 -7.60 -16.32
C GLU A 337 18.18 -7.11 -15.95
N GLU A 338 18.67 -7.46 -14.75
CA GLU A 338 20.03 -7.11 -14.29
C GLU A 338 20.97 -8.34 -14.36
N GLU A 339 22.24 -8.14 -14.72
CA GLU A 339 23.30 -9.14 -14.56
C GLU A 339 23.93 -9.02 -13.15
N ASN A 340 23.92 -10.13 -12.40
CA ASN A 340 24.65 -10.39 -11.14
C ASN A 340 24.76 -9.26 -10.09
N ASN A 341 24.09 -9.45 -8.96
CA ASN A 341 24.01 -8.47 -7.88
C ASN A 341 25.15 -8.62 -6.84
N THR A 342 26.01 -7.60 -6.70
CA THR A 342 27.08 -7.50 -5.68
C THR A 342 26.75 -6.53 -4.53
N GLY A 343 25.47 -6.20 -4.34
CA GLY A 343 25.01 -5.24 -3.33
C GLY A 343 25.29 -5.65 -1.87
N GLN A 344 25.25 -4.65 -0.98
CA GLN A 344 25.30 -4.86 0.47
C GLN A 344 24.19 -5.83 0.91
N ARG A 345 24.53 -6.83 1.72
CA ARG A 345 23.54 -7.77 2.26
C ARG A 345 22.73 -7.12 3.39
N PRO A 346 21.45 -7.50 3.59
CA PRO A 346 20.70 -7.05 4.73
C PRO A 346 21.28 -7.63 6.02
N LEU A 347 20.96 -6.99 7.15
CA LEU A 347 21.35 -7.50 8.46
C LEU A 347 20.72 -8.89 8.69
N GLN A 348 21.53 -9.84 9.15
CA GLN A 348 21.08 -11.19 9.50
C GLN A 348 21.13 -11.37 11.02
N GLY A 349 20.20 -12.15 11.58
CA GLY A 349 20.19 -12.43 13.01
C GLY A 349 19.95 -11.21 13.91
N VAL A 350 19.18 -10.23 13.43
CA VAL A 350 18.94 -8.96 14.14
C VAL A 350 18.25 -9.22 15.48
N THR A 351 18.84 -8.72 16.57
CA THR A 351 18.28 -8.85 17.92
C THR A 351 17.12 -7.88 18.16
N ALA A 352 16.29 -8.15 19.17
CA ALA A 352 15.20 -7.25 19.53
C ALA A 352 15.68 -5.84 19.92
N ASP A 353 16.86 -5.72 20.55
CA ASP A 353 17.43 -4.42 20.92
C ASP A 353 18.00 -3.66 19.71
N GLN A 354 18.56 -4.38 18.73
CA GLN A 354 18.96 -3.76 17.46
C GLN A 354 17.74 -3.25 16.69
N ILE A 355 16.66 -4.03 16.61
CA ILE A 355 15.40 -3.58 15.99
C ILE A 355 14.89 -2.33 16.70
N ARG A 356 14.85 -2.33 18.04
CA ARG A 356 14.45 -1.17 18.84
C ARG A 356 15.31 0.05 18.52
N SER A 357 16.63 -0.11 18.46
CA SER A 357 17.54 0.96 18.09
C SER A 357 17.30 1.48 16.67
N MET A 358 17.04 0.61 15.70
CA MET A 358 16.68 1.03 14.34
C MET A 358 15.38 1.85 14.34
N VAL A 359 14.35 1.36 15.02
CA VAL A 359 13.03 2.00 15.08
C VAL A 359 13.09 3.36 15.79
N SER A 360 13.79 3.44 16.93
CA SER A 360 13.97 4.69 17.68
C SER A 360 14.76 5.76 16.92
N ASN A 361 15.53 5.38 15.90
CA ASN A 361 16.33 6.29 15.08
C ASN A 361 15.78 6.48 13.66
N LEU A 362 14.54 6.05 13.40
CA LEU A 362 13.91 6.26 12.09
C LEU A 362 13.77 7.77 11.80
N PRO A 363 13.97 8.19 10.55
CA PRO A 363 13.69 9.57 10.17
C PRO A 363 12.20 9.86 10.39
N THR A 364 11.90 11.02 10.96
CA THR A 364 10.53 11.46 11.18
C THR A 364 9.77 11.55 9.85
N ALA A 365 8.67 10.81 9.75
CA ALA A 365 7.79 10.85 8.59
C ALA A 365 7.16 12.24 8.44
N ARG A 366 7.17 12.77 7.22
CA ARG A 366 6.56 14.06 6.88
C ARG A 366 5.04 13.97 7.00
N ALA A 367 4.43 14.99 7.60
CA ALA A 367 2.99 15.14 7.73
C ALA A 367 2.52 16.40 6.98
N ALA A 368 1.22 16.50 6.70
CA ALA A 368 0.64 17.67 6.01
C ALA A 368 0.59 18.91 6.92
N TRP A 369 0.55 18.69 8.23
CA TRP A 369 0.28 19.72 9.23
C TRP A 369 1.57 20.26 9.87
N PRO A 370 1.60 21.54 10.27
CA PRO A 370 2.73 22.12 11.00
C PRO A 370 3.01 21.39 12.31
N ASP A 371 4.29 21.27 12.70
CA ASP A 371 4.68 20.62 13.95
C ASP A 371 4.08 21.32 15.20
N GLU A 372 3.71 22.60 15.10
CA GLU A 372 2.99 23.32 16.16
C GLU A 372 1.59 22.73 16.40
N GLU A 373 0.81 22.50 15.34
CA GLU A 373 -0.56 21.95 15.46
C GLU A 373 -0.52 20.50 15.95
N ILE A 374 0.41 19.70 15.41
CA ILE A 374 0.67 18.34 15.89
C ILE A 374 1.07 18.39 17.38
N GLY A 375 1.93 19.34 17.75
CA GLY A 375 2.41 19.54 19.12
C GLY A 375 1.30 19.84 20.11
N LYS A 376 0.25 20.58 19.71
CA LYS A 376 -0.91 20.85 20.57
C LYS A 376 -1.59 19.57 21.03
N LEU A 377 -1.77 18.59 20.13
CA LEU A 377 -2.36 17.29 20.47
C LEU A 377 -1.38 16.39 21.23
N VAL A 378 -0.09 16.45 20.92
CA VAL A 378 0.94 15.67 21.64
C VAL A 378 1.05 16.10 23.11
N VAL A 379 0.92 17.40 23.40
CA VAL A 379 0.89 17.92 24.78
C VAL A 379 -0.32 17.40 25.57
N LEU A 380 -1.41 17.03 24.90
CA LEU A 380 -2.58 16.40 25.52
C LEU A 380 -2.37 14.91 25.85
N GLY A 381 -1.22 14.34 25.50
CA GLY A 381 -0.85 12.96 25.83
C GLY A 381 -0.97 11.97 24.67
N PHE A 382 -1.42 12.41 23.49
CA PHE A 382 -1.51 11.57 22.31
C PHE A 382 -0.14 11.41 21.62
N SER A 383 0.09 10.29 20.97
CA SER A 383 1.28 10.11 20.13
C SER A 383 1.27 11.03 18.92
N ARG A 384 2.44 11.30 18.35
CA ARG A 384 2.56 12.11 17.12
C ARG A 384 1.74 11.51 15.97
N GLN A 385 1.73 10.18 15.87
CA GLN A 385 0.99 9.44 14.84
C GLN A 385 -0.51 9.63 15.00
N GLU A 386 -1.04 9.50 16.22
CA GLU A 386 -2.46 9.72 16.50
C GLU A 386 -2.87 11.17 16.23
N ALA A 387 -2.03 12.13 16.64
CA ALA A 387 -2.24 13.53 16.33
C ALA A 387 -2.33 13.79 14.81
N ILE A 388 -1.41 13.24 14.02
CA ILE A 388 -1.41 13.36 12.56
C ILE A 388 -2.65 12.68 11.96
N ALA A 389 -2.98 11.48 12.42
CA ALA A 389 -4.15 10.73 11.94
C ALA A 389 -5.44 11.52 12.17
N ALA A 390 -5.60 12.08 13.38
CA ALA A 390 -6.75 12.89 13.73
C ALA A 390 -6.80 14.17 12.89
N LEU A 391 -5.68 14.88 12.74
CA LEU A 391 -5.63 16.08 11.89
C LEU A 391 -5.91 15.75 10.42
N ASN A 392 -5.43 14.62 9.90
CA ASN A 392 -5.78 14.16 8.54
C ASN A 392 -7.29 13.91 8.41
N ALA A 393 -7.92 13.32 9.43
CA ALA A 393 -9.35 13.03 9.44
C ALA A 393 -10.23 14.29 9.61
N THR A 394 -9.69 15.37 10.16
CA THR A 394 -10.43 16.62 10.44
C THR A 394 -10.02 17.79 9.58
N ASP A 395 -9.28 17.53 8.50
CA ASP A 395 -8.76 18.57 7.61
C ASP A 395 -8.01 19.68 8.38
N GLY A 396 -7.20 19.27 9.35
CA GLY A 396 -6.35 20.14 10.15
C GLY A 396 -7.08 20.88 11.28
N ASN A 397 -8.37 20.61 11.51
CA ASN A 397 -9.08 21.21 12.64
C ASN A 397 -8.63 20.55 13.96
N THR A 398 -7.77 21.25 14.69
CA THR A 398 -7.15 20.77 15.94
C THR A 398 -8.17 20.53 17.07
N GLU A 399 -9.24 21.33 17.16
CA GLU A 399 -10.29 21.13 18.17
C GLU A 399 -11.11 19.88 17.88
N MET A 400 -11.51 19.69 16.62
CA MET A 400 -12.22 18.48 16.19
C MET A 400 -11.33 17.24 16.31
N ALA A 401 -10.03 17.37 15.99
CA ALA A 401 -9.05 16.29 16.13
C ALA A 401 -8.89 15.86 17.59
N ALA A 402 -8.79 16.82 18.52
CA ALA A 402 -8.77 16.53 19.95
C ALA A 402 -10.06 15.82 20.39
N GLY A 403 -11.23 16.29 19.93
CA GLY A 403 -12.52 15.65 20.18
C GLY A 403 -12.53 14.18 19.74
N PHE A 404 -12.15 13.90 18.50
CA PHE A 404 -12.06 12.52 17.99
C PHE A 404 -11.12 11.64 18.82
N LEU A 405 -9.96 12.16 19.22
CA LEU A 405 -8.99 11.41 20.00
C LEU A 405 -9.51 11.07 21.40
N PHE A 406 -10.21 12.00 22.07
CA PHE A 406 -10.80 11.74 23.39
C PHE A 406 -12.01 10.80 23.34
N GLU A 407 -12.77 10.76 22.25
CA GLU A 407 -13.86 9.80 22.08
C GLU A 407 -13.37 8.35 21.95
N HIS A 408 -12.17 8.14 21.41
CA HIS A 408 -11.56 6.81 21.23
C HIS A 408 -10.78 6.31 22.47
N TYR A 409 -10.46 7.19 23.41
CA TYR A 409 -9.83 6.85 24.69
C TYR A 409 -10.74 7.25 25.86
N PRO A 410 -11.73 6.43 26.25
CA PRO A 410 -12.48 6.71 27.46
C PRO A 410 -11.54 6.70 28.68
N SER A 411 -11.83 7.65 29.57
CA SER A 411 -11.06 8.00 30.78
C SER A 411 -10.76 6.83 31.72
#